data_AF-A0A432G3K3-F1
#
_entry.id   AF-A0A432G3K3-F1
#
_cell.length_a   1.000
_cell.length_b   1.000
_cell.length_c   1.000
_cell.angle_alpha   90.00
_cell.angle_beta   90.00
_cell.angle_gamma   90.00
#
_symmetry.space_group_name_H-M   'P 1'
#
loop_
_entity.id
_entity.type
_entity.pdbx_description
1 polymer ?
#
loop_
_entity_poly.entity_id
_entity_poly.type
_entity_poly.pdbx_seq_one_letter_code
_entity_poly.pdbx_strand_id
1 'polypeptide(L)'
;KHYGSRPNFAVSTNLSGLFGEKPGTIKLSSGGQDVSGYIQGDLAIGEGQFLHGTQGSPTEGIIVQYDKELGNRVVYIKDEQGRVIGQKLVRETNEELVGKDVEGYVHITQRSVVYQVGANRNQTISFSLDNLRTRQIARGVENKSEFNSLADLDLTSSTGAQDSIKLIDKAIQDIGVLRGNLGSFQRNSLESNLRNLRISSENLTNAESIIRDSDMAAEMSDFTKNQILIASGTAMAAQANQIPKSVLQLIGSVTQ
;
A
#
# COMPACT_ATOMS: atom_id res chain seq x y z
N LYS A 1 1.75 -16.68 -2.70
CA LYS A 1 2.32 -15.60 -3.53
C LYS A 1 3.67 -15.24 -2.95
N HIS A 2 4.68 -15.24 -3.82
CA HIS A 2 6.11 -15.44 -3.52
C HIS A 2 6.82 -14.13 -3.22
N TYR A 3 7.74 -14.16 -2.26
CA TYR A 3 8.91 -13.27 -2.20
C TYR A 3 10.07 -14.18 -1.79
N GLY A 4 11.09 -14.30 -2.64
CA GLY A 4 11.97 -15.47 -2.74
C GLY A 4 11.72 -16.27 -4.03
N SER A 5 12.27 -15.82 -5.16
CA SER A 5 12.34 -16.55 -6.42
C SER A 5 12.95 -17.95 -6.23
N ARG A 6 12.18 -18.93 -6.68
CA ARG A 6 12.23 -20.37 -6.37
C ARG A 6 13.11 -21.18 -7.34
N PRO A 7 13.27 -22.52 -7.12
CA PRO A 7 14.13 -23.43 -7.88
C PRO A 7 14.00 -23.41 -9.41
N ASN A 8 15.09 -23.82 -10.05
CA ASN A 8 15.23 -24.00 -11.50
C ASN A 8 14.13 -24.92 -12.03
N PHE A 9 13.44 -24.48 -13.09
CA PHE A 9 12.46 -25.31 -13.80
C PHE A 9 12.76 -25.33 -15.30
N ALA A 10 12.51 -26.48 -15.92
CA ALA A 10 12.58 -26.69 -17.35
C ALA A 10 11.16 -26.72 -17.90
N VAL A 11 10.87 -25.92 -18.94
CA VAL A 11 9.58 -25.95 -19.65
C VAL A 11 9.83 -26.37 -21.08
N SER A 12 9.10 -27.37 -21.55
CA SER A 12 8.90 -27.64 -22.97
C SER A 12 7.46 -27.27 -23.32
N THR A 13 7.27 -26.68 -24.50
CA THR A 13 5.95 -26.36 -25.03
C THR A 13 5.80 -26.95 -26.43
N ASN A 14 4.57 -27.36 -26.77
CA ASN A 14 4.19 -27.86 -28.08
C ASN A 14 3.75 -26.74 -29.04
N LEU A 15 3.62 -25.50 -28.56
CA LEU A 15 3.29 -24.33 -29.37
C LEU A 15 4.56 -23.65 -29.87
N SER A 16 4.70 -23.55 -31.20
CA SER A 16 5.85 -22.92 -31.86
C SER A 16 5.88 -21.41 -31.59
N GLY A 17 7.04 -20.87 -31.21
CA GLY A 17 7.30 -19.43 -31.15
C GLY A 17 7.11 -18.74 -29.79
N LEU A 18 6.55 -19.41 -28.77
CA LEU A 18 6.34 -18.77 -27.46
C LEU A 18 7.62 -18.70 -26.62
N PHE A 19 8.49 -19.71 -26.71
CA PHE A 19 9.74 -19.78 -25.92
C PHE A 19 10.99 -20.23 -26.72
N GLY A 20 10.86 -20.39 -28.05
CA GLY A 20 11.93 -20.77 -28.98
C GLY A 20 11.37 -21.08 -30.39
N GLU A 21 12.23 -21.03 -31.41
CA GLU A 21 11.83 -21.13 -32.83
C GLU A 21 11.23 -22.50 -33.23
N LYS A 22 11.41 -23.56 -32.43
CA LYS A 22 10.85 -24.90 -32.69
C LYS A 22 10.20 -25.53 -31.44
N PRO A 23 9.03 -26.20 -31.58
CA PRO A 23 8.35 -26.90 -30.49
C PRO A 23 9.22 -27.99 -29.85
N GLY A 24 9.16 -28.14 -28.52
CA GLY A 24 9.85 -29.19 -27.77
C GLY A 24 11.26 -28.88 -27.27
N THR A 25 11.82 -27.72 -27.59
CA THR A 25 13.15 -27.31 -27.12
C THR A 25 13.10 -26.80 -25.67
N ILE A 26 13.92 -27.35 -24.77
CA ILE A 26 13.98 -26.97 -23.35
C ILE A 26 14.92 -25.78 -23.17
N LYS A 27 14.49 -24.74 -22.45
CA LYS A 27 15.34 -23.60 -22.05
C LYS A 27 15.35 -23.46 -20.53
N LEU A 28 16.54 -23.33 -19.94
CA LEU A 28 16.73 -23.16 -18.50
C LEU A 28 16.73 -21.68 -18.10
N SER A 29 16.19 -21.39 -16.91
CA SER A 29 16.22 -20.07 -16.27
C SER A 29 17.39 -19.97 -15.28
N SER A 30 18.08 -18.82 -15.25
CA SER A 30 19.10 -18.49 -14.24
C SER A 30 18.42 -17.81 -13.03
N GLY A 31 18.53 -18.39 -11.84
CA GLY A 31 17.93 -17.88 -10.60
C GLY A 31 18.59 -16.60 -10.06
N GLY A 32 17.80 -15.76 -9.37
CA GLY A 32 18.24 -14.47 -8.79
C GLY A 32 18.40 -14.52 -7.27
N GLN A 33 19.18 -13.59 -6.72
CA GLN A 33 19.40 -13.36 -5.28
C GLN A 33 18.23 -12.54 -4.69
N ASP A 34 17.65 -12.95 -3.56
CA ASP A 34 16.40 -12.35 -3.05
C ASP A 34 16.52 -11.38 -1.88
N VAL A 35 17.65 -11.34 -1.15
CA VAL A 35 17.84 -10.30 -0.11
C VAL A 35 19.33 -10.00 0.09
N SER A 36 19.68 -8.72 0.10
CA SER A 36 21.00 -8.22 0.51
C SER A 36 20.87 -7.37 1.77
N GLY A 37 21.78 -7.58 2.72
CA GLY A 37 21.81 -6.85 4.00
C GLY A 37 23.23 -6.79 4.56
N TYR A 38 23.39 -6.17 5.73
CA TYR A 38 24.66 -6.16 6.45
C TYR A 38 24.45 -6.81 7.82
N ILE A 39 25.29 -7.79 8.16
CA ILE A 39 25.39 -8.33 9.52
C ILE A 39 26.69 -7.78 10.09
N GLN A 40 26.66 -7.08 11.23
CA GLN A 40 27.86 -6.49 11.87
C GLN A 40 28.77 -5.66 10.92
N GLY A 41 28.22 -5.06 9.86
CA GLY A 41 28.97 -4.27 8.88
C GLY A 41 29.51 -5.06 7.68
N ASP A 42 29.44 -6.39 7.72
CA ASP A 42 29.80 -7.26 6.60
C ASP A 42 28.59 -7.52 5.70
N LEU A 43 28.82 -7.57 4.39
CA LEU A 43 27.79 -7.89 3.40
C LEU A 43 27.27 -9.31 3.66
N ALA A 44 25.95 -9.45 3.77
CA ALA A 44 25.26 -10.72 3.94
C ALA A 44 24.28 -10.93 2.77
N ILE A 45 24.21 -12.17 2.32
CA ILE A 45 23.38 -12.58 1.17
C ILE A 45 22.39 -13.61 1.67
N GLY A 46 21.12 -13.40 1.37
CA GLY A 46 20.02 -14.22 1.88
C GLY A 46 19.22 -14.94 0.81
N GLU A 47 18.80 -16.16 1.14
CA GLU A 47 17.82 -16.94 0.39
C GLU A 47 16.51 -16.99 1.19
N GLY A 48 15.45 -16.38 0.66
CA GLY A 48 14.15 -16.36 1.33
C GLY A 48 14.19 -15.66 2.70
N GLN A 49 13.71 -16.32 3.75
CA GLN A 49 13.64 -15.75 5.11
C GLN A 49 14.98 -15.76 5.86
N PHE A 50 16.06 -16.25 5.26
CA PHE A 50 17.33 -16.42 5.94
C PHE A 50 18.39 -15.51 5.32
N LEU A 51 19.09 -14.74 6.15
CA LEU A 51 20.30 -14.02 5.77
C LEU A 51 21.51 -14.80 6.25
N HIS A 52 22.44 -15.10 5.36
CA HIS A 52 23.68 -15.78 5.69
C HIS A 52 24.83 -14.78 5.69
N GLY A 53 25.65 -14.81 6.72
CA GLY A 53 26.92 -14.08 6.73
C GLY A 53 27.86 -14.64 5.66
N THR A 54 28.53 -13.74 4.94
CA THR A 54 29.37 -14.12 3.80
C THR A 54 30.63 -14.86 4.26
N GLN A 55 31.03 -15.88 3.51
CA GLN A 55 32.25 -16.66 3.75
C GLN A 55 33.50 -15.76 3.72
N GLY A 56 34.38 -15.89 4.72
CA GLY A 56 35.57 -15.06 4.88
C GLY A 56 35.36 -13.73 5.61
N SER A 57 34.15 -13.46 6.10
CA SER A 57 33.86 -12.29 6.94
C SER A 57 33.78 -12.68 8.42
N PRO A 58 33.98 -11.74 9.37
CA PRO A 58 33.65 -11.93 10.79
C PRO A 58 32.25 -12.49 11.07
N THR A 59 31.33 -12.37 10.12
CA THR A 59 29.97 -12.93 10.22
C THR A 59 29.78 -14.29 9.56
N GLU A 60 30.84 -14.90 9.06
CA GLU A 60 30.82 -16.26 8.51
C GLU A 60 30.21 -17.23 9.53
N GLY A 61 29.17 -17.95 9.09
CA GLY A 61 28.42 -18.90 9.92
C GLY A 61 27.19 -18.32 10.64
N ILE A 62 27.00 -16.99 10.64
CA ILE A 62 25.79 -16.38 11.21
C ILE A 62 24.62 -16.54 10.23
N ILE A 63 23.49 -17.05 10.72
CA ILE A 63 22.24 -17.17 9.95
C ILE A 63 21.13 -16.42 10.70
N VAL A 64 20.48 -15.46 10.03
CA VAL A 64 19.37 -14.69 10.60
C VAL A 64 18.08 -15.04 9.87
N GLN A 65 17.14 -15.68 10.57
CA GLN A 65 15.80 -15.96 10.06
C GLN A 65 14.85 -14.80 10.37
N TYR A 66 14.11 -14.28 9.38
CA TYR A 66 13.04 -13.31 9.56
C TYR A 66 11.68 -13.94 9.21
N ASP A 67 10.82 -14.06 10.22
CA ASP A 67 9.44 -14.51 10.11
C ASP A 67 8.47 -13.32 10.27
N LYS A 68 7.25 -13.45 9.73
CA LYS A 68 6.14 -12.53 10.03
C LYS A 68 5.09 -13.23 10.92
N GLU A 69 5.05 -12.77 12.17
CA GLU A 69 4.08 -13.03 13.25
C GLU A 69 3.94 -14.47 13.79
N LEU A 70 4.07 -14.60 15.11
CA LEU A 70 3.79 -15.82 15.89
C LEU A 70 2.40 -16.37 15.54
N GLY A 71 2.37 -17.49 14.84
CA GLY A 71 1.16 -18.21 14.47
C GLY A 71 0.68 -19.18 15.55
N ASN A 72 -0.57 -19.62 15.43
CA ASN A 72 -1.08 -20.74 16.21
C ASN A 72 -0.92 -22.03 15.40
N ARG A 73 -0.29 -23.06 16.00
CA ARG A 73 -0.22 -24.39 15.40
C ARG A 73 -1.29 -25.30 16.00
N VAL A 74 -1.97 -26.06 15.15
CA VAL A 74 -2.90 -27.09 15.57
C VAL A 74 -2.11 -28.35 15.93
N VAL A 75 -2.05 -28.68 17.21
CA VAL A 75 -1.45 -29.93 17.69
C VAL A 75 -2.55 -30.96 17.89
N TYR A 76 -2.39 -32.12 17.25
CA TYR A 76 -3.31 -33.23 17.36
C TYR A 76 -3.02 -34.04 18.64
N ILE A 77 -3.99 -34.12 19.54
CA ILE A 77 -3.94 -34.97 20.73
C ILE A 77 -4.17 -36.41 20.26
N LYS A 78 -3.27 -37.33 20.60
CA LYS A 78 -3.35 -38.75 20.24
C LYS A 78 -3.54 -39.64 21.46
N ASP A 79 -4.24 -40.76 21.30
CA ASP A 79 -4.33 -41.83 22.31
C ASP A 79 -3.02 -42.65 22.40
N GLU A 80 -2.93 -43.58 23.36
CA GLU A 80 -1.77 -44.46 23.55
C GLU A 80 -1.50 -45.40 22.36
N GLN A 81 -2.46 -45.56 21.44
CA GLN A 81 -2.30 -46.31 20.18
C GLN A 81 -2.01 -45.40 18.97
N GLY A 82 -1.79 -44.11 19.19
CA GLY A 82 -1.37 -43.14 18.17
C GLY A 82 -2.49 -42.58 17.28
N ARG A 83 -3.77 -42.85 17.61
CA ARG A 83 -4.93 -42.32 16.87
C ARG A 83 -5.29 -40.93 17.39
N VAL A 84 -5.65 -40.02 16.48
CA VAL A 84 -5.96 -38.62 16.82
C VAL A 84 -7.34 -38.54 17.49
N ILE A 85 -7.36 -38.13 18.76
CA ILE A 85 -8.59 -37.98 19.58
C ILE A 85 -9.03 -36.51 19.75
N GLY A 86 -8.22 -35.54 19.32
CA GLY A 86 -8.60 -34.12 19.38
C GLY A 86 -7.57 -33.18 18.78
N GLN A 87 -7.89 -31.88 18.77
CA GLN A 87 -7.03 -30.79 18.28
C GLN A 87 -6.93 -29.71 19.36
N LYS A 88 -5.70 -29.27 19.68
CA LYS A 88 -5.44 -28.14 20.56
C LYS A 88 -4.67 -27.07 19.78
N LEU A 89 -5.20 -25.86 19.72
CA LEU A 89 -4.42 -24.70 19.28
C LEU A 89 -3.44 -24.34 20.38
N VAL A 90 -2.15 -24.45 20.08
CA VAL A 90 -1.07 -24.00 20.95
C VAL A 90 -0.38 -22.84 20.26
N ARG A 91 -0.18 -21.74 21.00
CA ARG A 91 0.64 -20.62 20.55
C ARG A 91 2.09 -21.10 20.52
N GLU A 92 2.73 -21.04 19.36
CA GLU A 92 4.15 -21.39 19.24
C GLU A 92 4.94 -20.43 20.14
N THR A 93 5.80 -20.97 21.01
CA THR A 93 6.68 -20.16 21.85
C THR A 93 7.99 -19.92 21.12
N ASN A 94 8.65 -18.81 21.44
CA ASN A 94 9.93 -18.48 20.83
C ASN A 94 10.96 -19.61 21.04
N GLU A 95 10.94 -20.30 22.18
CA GLU A 95 11.89 -21.40 22.48
C GLU A 95 11.76 -22.62 21.56
N GLU A 96 10.57 -22.89 21.00
CA GLU A 96 10.37 -24.00 20.06
C GLU A 96 10.89 -23.69 18.65
N LEU A 97 11.02 -22.39 18.29
CA LEU A 97 11.45 -21.93 16.97
C LEU A 97 12.98 -21.81 16.83
N VAL A 98 13.70 -21.48 17.92
CA VAL A 98 15.16 -21.22 17.88
C VAL A 98 16.03 -22.38 18.37
N GLY A 99 15.45 -23.50 18.79
CA GLY A 99 16.20 -24.63 19.34
C GLY A 99 16.69 -24.39 20.77
N LYS A 100 17.22 -25.43 21.41
CA LYS A 100 17.54 -25.41 22.86
C LYS A 100 18.74 -24.56 23.25
N ASP A 101 19.66 -24.28 22.32
CA ASP A 101 20.87 -23.50 22.57
C ASP A 101 20.74 -22.13 21.89
N VAL A 102 20.10 -21.19 22.59
CA VAL A 102 19.91 -19.81 22.13
C VAL A 102 21.03 -18.93 22.69
N GLU A 103 21.98 -18.53 21.84
CA GLU A 103 23.10 -17.65 22.24
C GLU A 103 22.68 -16.19 22.46
N GLY A 104 21.44 -15.82 22.09
CA GLY A 104 20.89 -14.50 22.39
C GLY A 104 19.52 -14.24 21.76
N TYR A 105 18.84 -13.19 22.24
CA TYR A 105 17.55 -12.75 21.69
C TYR A 105 17.73 -11.46 20.89
N VAL A 106 17.22 -11.45 19.65
CA VAL A 106 17.04 -10.22 18.87
C VAL A 106 15.60 -9.75 19.03
N HIS A 107 15.40 -8.60 19.68
CA HIS A 107 14.08 -8.00 19.83
C HIS A 107 13.86 -6.94 18.75
N ILE A 108 13.00 -7.24 17.77
CA ILE A 108 12.62 -6.32 16.70
C ILE A 108 11.25 -5.73 17.02
N THR A 109 11.18 -4.43 17.28
CA THR A 109 9.90 -3.72 17.45
C THR A 109 9.67 -2.77 16.28
N GLN A 110 8.57 -2.96 15.56
CA GLN A 110 8.12 -1.99 14.57
C GLN A 110 7.14 -1.00 15.21
N ARG A 111 7.59 0.24 15.46
CA ARG A 111 6.77 1.33 16.01
C ARG A 111 6.14 2.21 14.91
N SER A 112 5.76 1.61 13.79
CA SER A 112 5.14 2.36 12.69
C SER A 112 3.71 2.75 13.03
N VAL A 113 3.35 4.00 12.72
CA VAL A 113 1.98 4.50 12.77
C VAL A 113 1.31 4.19 11.44
N VAL A 114 0.08 3.70 11.49
CA VAL A 114 -0.74 3.41 10.31
C VAL A 114 -1.66 4.60 10.03
N TYR A 115 -1.65 5.09 8.80
CA TYR A 115 -2.46 6.21 8.32
C TYR A 115 -3.49 5.71 7.31
N GLN A 116 -4.74 6.11 7.46
CA GLN A 116 -5.76 5.96 6.42
C GLN A 116 -5.57 7.06 5.37
N VAL A 117 -5.35 6.67 4.11
CA VAL A 117 -4.98 7.61 3.03
C VAL A 117 -5.97 7.62 1.86
N GLY A 118 -7.01 6.78 1.91
CA GLY A 118 -8.04 6.71 0.87
C GLY A 118 -9.44 6.54 1.44
N ALA A 119 -10.43 6.65 0.55
CA ALA A 119 -11.85 6.57 0.90
C ALA A 119 -12.32 5.14 1.22
N ASN A 120 -11.59 4.12 0.75
CA ASN A 120 -11.99 2.72 0.90
C ASN A 120 -11.32 2.04 2.09
N ARG A 121 -11.99 1.00 2.61
CA ARG A 121 -11.45 0.12 3.65
C ARG A 121 -10.10 -0.46 3.21
N ASN A 122 -9.15 -0.55 4.13
CA ASN A 122 -7.79 -1.07 3.91
C ASN A 122 -6.90 -0.22 2.99
N GLN A 123 -7.28 1.02 2.64
CA GLN A 123 -6.38 1.97 1.98
C GLN A 123 -5.53 2.71 3.02
N THR A 124 -4.58 1.97 3.58
CA THR A 124 -3.68 2.46 4.63
C THR A 124 -2.22 2.40 4.22
N ILE A 125 -1.43 3.31 4.76
CA ILE A 125 0.03 3.27 4.65
C ILE A 125 0.67 3.39 6.04
N SER A 126 1.81 2.73 6.25
CA SER A 126 2.52 2.78 7.53
C SER A 126 3.79 3.63 7.41
N PHE A 127 4.10 4.40 8.44
CA PHE A 127 5.36 5.13 8.56
C PHE A 127 5.86 5.05 10.00
N SER A 128 7.15 4.76 10.17
CA SER A 128 7.82 4.79 11.47
C SER A 128 8.82 5.93 11.52
N LEU A 129 8.87 6.60 12.65
CA LEU A 129 9.92 7.55 12.96
C LEU A 129 10.95 6.88 13.86
N ASP A 130 12.22 7.05 13.51
CA ASP A 130 13.32 6.59 14.35
C ASP A 130 13.38 7.36 15.67
N ASN A 131 14.03 6.77 16.67
CA ASN A 131 14.16 7.40 17.98
C ASN A 131 15.18 8.54 17.94
N LEU A 132 14.68 9.77 18.00
CA LEU A 132 15.48 11.00 17.95
C LEU A 132 16.01 11.48 19.31
N ARG A 133 15.91 10.67 20.37
CA ARG A 133 16.50 11.04 21.66
C ARG A 133 18.03 11.16 21.51
N THR A 134 18.63 12.12 22.20
CA THR A 134 20.08 12.39 22.17
C THR A 134 20.94 11.16 22.48
N ARG A 135 20.45 10.25 23.32
CA ARG A 135 21.10 8.96 23.65
C ARG A 135 21.05 7.89 22.54
N GLN A 136 20.22 8.10 21.51
CA GLN A 136 19.94 7.10 20.48
C GLN A 136 20.37 7.53 19.08
N ILE A 137 20.81 8.78 18.92
CA ILE A 137 21.32 9.33 17.68
C ILE A 137 22.84 9.43 17.70
N ALA A 138 23.47 9.43 16.51
CA ALA A 138 24.92 9.52 16.33
C ALA A 138 25.72 8.43 17.07
N ARG A 139 25.17 7.22 17.11
CA ARG A 139 25.82 6.05 17.70
C ARG A 139 26.81 5.42 16.73
N GLY A 140 27.81 4.72 17.26
CA GLY A 140 28.79 3.96 16.48
C GLY A 140 29.83 4.83 15.76
N VAL A 141 30.06 6.05 16.24
CA VAL A 141 31.13 6.92 15.75
C VAL A 141 32.41 6.62 16.53
N GLU A 142 33.46 6.17 15.85
CA GLU A 142 34.76 5.94 16.48
C GLU A 142 35.39 7.27 16.93
N ASN A 143 35.72 7.36 18.23
CA ASN A 143 36.27 8.56 18.85
C ASN A 143 37.15 8.19 20.05
N LYS A 144 38.04 9.11 20.46
CA LYS A 144 39.01 8.87 21.54
C LYS A 144 38.44 9.16 22.93
N SER A 145 37.35 9.93 22.97
CA SER A 145 36.69 10.38 24.20
C SER A 145 35.61 9.40 24.68
N GLU A 146 35.46 8.25 24.01
CA GLU A 146 34.49 7.18 24.30
C GLU A 146 33.01 7.65 24.33
N PHE A 147 32.69 8.72 23.60
CA PHE A 147 31.33 9.22 23.47
C PHE A 147 30.49 8.23 22.64
N ASN A 148 29.35 7.81 23.18
CA ASN A 148 28.47 6.87 22.50
C ASN A 148 27.34 7.56 21.74
N SER A 149 27.01 8.79 22.13
CA SER A 149 25.83 9.51 21.65
C SER A 149 25.96 11.02 21.89
N LEU A 150 25.02 11.80 21.36
CA LEU A 150 24.95 13.25 21.64
C LEU A 150 24.72 13.57 23.13
N ALA A 151 24.32 12.61 23.95
CA ALA A 151 24.14 12.84 25.38
C ALA A 151 25.45 12.87 26.16
N ASP A 152 26.53 12.34 25.58
CA ASP A 152 27.81 12.13 26.26
C ASP A 152 28.83 13.23 25.94
N LEU A 153 28.44 14.24 25.15
CA LEU A 153 29.36 15.26 24.67
C LEU A 153 29.96 16.08 25.81
N ASP A 154 31.27 16.19 25.81
CA ASP A 154 32.04 17.05 26.70
C ASP A 154 33.03 17.91 25.91
N LEU A 155 32.93 19.23 26.11
CA LEU A 155 33.71 20.26 25.44
C LEU A 155 34.85 20.81 26.31
N THR A 156 35.04 20.28 27.52
CA THR A 156 36.06 20.78 28.47
C THR A 156 37.49 20.47 28.03
N SER A 157 37.68 19.52 27.13
CA SER A 157 38.98 19.15 26.55
C SER A 157 39.03 19.42 25.04
N SER A 158 40.22 19.70 24.52
CA SER A 158 40.44 19.89 23.08
C SER A 158 40.07 18.63 22.27
N THR A 159 40.37 17.45 22.79
CA THR A 159 40.00 16.17 22.18
C THR A 159 38.49 15.94 22.22
N GLY A 160 37.84 16.21 23.36
CA GLY A 160 36.39 16.11 23.50
C GLY A 160 35.64 17.06 22.57
N ALA A 161 36.14 18.28 22.37
CA ALA A 161 35.59 19.22 21.40
C ALA A 161 35.66 18.71 19.95
N GLN A 162 36.79 18.13 19.54
CA GLN A 162 36.96 17.56 18.20
C GLN A 162 36.10 16.33 17.97
N ASP A 163 36.03 15.43 18.95
CA ASP A 163 35.18 14.24 18.86
C ASP A 163 33.69 14.61 18.90
N SER A 164 33.31 15.65 19.64
CA SER A 164 31.95 16.18 19.65
C SER A 164 31.50 16.67 18.28
N ILE A 165 32.38 17.32 17.51
CA ILE A 165 32.08 17.74 16.14
C ILE A 165 31.73 16.54 15.27
N LYS A 166 32.50 15.43 15.35
CA LYS A 166 32.20 14.21 14.58
C LYS A 166 30.83 13.63 14.90
N LEU A 167 30.47 13.57 16.18
CA LEU A 167 29.16 13.08 16.59
C LEU A 167 28.03 14.01 16.14
N ILE A 168 28.24 15.32 16.17
CA ILE A 168 27.28 16.31 15.66
C ILE A 168 27.10 16.14 14.14
N ASP A 169 28.17 15.98 13.37
CA ASP A 169 28.09 15.76 11.92
C ASP A 169 27.31 14.48 11.60
N LYS A 170 27.57 13.40 12.35
CA LYS A 170 26.81 12.16 12.22
C LYS A 170 25.33 12.36 12.56
N ALA A 171 25.02 13.10 13.63
CA ALA A 171 23.63 13.40 13.99
C ALA A 171 22.91 14.21 12.91
N ILE A 172 23.59 15.20 12.30
CA ILE A 172 23.05 15.98 11.19
C ILE A 172 22.74 15.05 10.00
N GLN A 173 23.63 14.12 9.69
CA GLN A 173 23.41 13.14 8.64
C GLN A 173 22.20 12.24 8.95
N ASP A 174 22.11 11.69 10.17
CA ASP A 174 21.01 10.83 10.60
C ASP A 174 19.65 11.57 10.50
N ILE A 175 19.59 12.82 10.98
CA ILE A 175 18.41 13.68 10.84
C ILE A 175 18.12 13.99 9.37
N GLY A 176 19.15 14.21 8.55
CA GLY A 176 19.03 14.45 7.12
C GLY A 176 18.37 13.27 6.40
N VAL A 177 18.81 12.05 6.69
CA VAL A 177 18.22 10.81 6.17
C VAL A 177 16.76 10.69 6.62
N LEU A 178 16.48 10.92 7.90
CA LEU A 178 15.12 10.86 8.43
C LEU A 178 14.19 11.89 7.75
N ARG A 179 14.66 13.12 7.53
CA ARG A 179 13.92 14.16 6.79
C ARG A 179 13.70 13.75 5.34
N GLY A 180 14.69 13.14 4.70
CA GLY A 180 14.57 12.59 3.35
C GLY A 180 13.50 11.50 3.26
N ASN A 181 13.50 10.57 4.22
CA ASN A 181 12.51 9.50 4.31
C ASN A 181 11.10 10.04 4.55
N LEU A 182 10.95 11.01 5.46
CA LEU A 182 9.67 11.67 5.72
C LEU A 182 9.18 12.44 4.49
N GLY A 183 10.06 13.18 3.81
CA GLY A 183 9.72 13.90 2.59
C GLY A 183 9.34 12.96 1.44
N SER A 184 10.06 11.85 1.28
CA SER A 184 9.73 10.81 0.31
C SER A 184 8.36 10.21 0.59
N PHE A 185 8.07 9.85 1.85
CA PHE A 185 6.76 9.34 2.25
C PHE A 185 5.64 10.36 1.98
N GLN A 186 5.84 11.63 2.36
CA GLN A 186 4.86 12.68 2.10
C GLN A 186 4.57 12.82 0.60
N ARG A 187 5.61 12.96 -0.23
CA ARG A 187 5.46 13.19 -1.67
C ARG A 187 4.93 11.97 -2.43
N ASN A 188 5.47 10.79 -2.14
CA ASN A 188 5.17 9.58 -2.90
C ASN A 188 3.88 8.93 -2.43
N SER A 189 3.45 9.17 -1.20
CA SER A 189 2.27 8.52 -0.64
C SER A 189 1.14 9.50 -0.38
N LEU A 190 1.35 10.55 0.41
CA LEU A 190 0.24 11.45 0.76
C LEU A 190 -0.14 12.34 -0.42
N GLU A 191 0.82 12.99 -1.07
CA GLU A 191 0.54 13.88 -2.20
C GLU A 191 0.06 13.11 -3.44
N SER A 192 0.58 11.91 -3.69
CA SER A 192 0.12 11.07 -4.81
C SER A 192 -1.32 10.62 -4.60
N ASN A 193 -1.68 10.14 -3.40
CA ASN A 193 -3.05 9.77 -3.07
C ASN A 193 -3.97 10.99 -3.12
N LEU A 194 -3.53 12.14 -2.60
CA LEU A 194 -4.30 13.39 -2.68
C LEU A 194 -4.58 13.78 -4.13
N ARG A 195 -3.60 13.71 -5.03
CA ARG A 195 -3.80 13.96 -6.46
C ARG A 195 -4.81 13.01 -7.07
N ASN A 196 -4.69 11.71 -6.77
CA ASN A 196 -5.65 10.70 -7.26
C ASN A 196 -7.06 10.98 -6.75
N LEU A 197 -7.22 11.30 -5.46
CA LEU A 197 -8.53 11.63 -4.86
C LEU A 197 -9.14 12.89 -5.49
N ARG A 198 -8.34 13.91 -5.80
CA ARG A 198 -8.82 15.11 -6.50
C ARG A 198 -9.34 14.79 -7.90
N ILE A 199 -8.59 13.99 -8.67
CA ILE A 199 -9.02 13.57 -10.01
C ILE A 199 -10.31 12.73 -9.91
N SER A 200 -10.39 11.80 -8.96
CA SER A 200 -11.62 11.04 -8.74
C SER A 200 -12.80 11.93 -8.34
N SER A 201 -12.58 12.94 -7.50
CA SER A 201 -13.62 13.89 -7.11
C SER A 201 -14.11 14.70 -8.30
N GLU A 202 -13.21 15.22 -9.13
CA GLU A 202 -13.56 15.98 -10.33
C GLU A 202 -14.37 15.13 -11.32
N ASN A 203 -13.93 13.89 -11.55
CA ASN A 203 -14.66 12.94 -12.41
C ASN A 203 -16.05 12.62 -11.85
N LEU A 204 -16.20 12.47 -10.54
CA LEU A 204 -17.50 12.23 -9.90
C LEU A 204 -18.42 13.44 -10.02
N THR A 205 -17.92 14.65 -9.79
CA THR A 205 -18.70 15.89 -9.96
C THR A 205 -19.13 16.09 -11.41
N ASN A 206 -18.25 15.78 -12.38
CA ASN A 206 -18.60 15.84 -13.80
C ASN A 206 -19.67 14.81 -14.17
N ALA A 207 -19.55 13.58 -13.67
CA ALA A 207 -20.57 12.55 -13.87
C ALA A 207 -21.91 12.93 -13.24
N GLU A 208 -21.90 13.51 -12.03
CA GLU A 208 -23.08 14.05 -11.36
C GLU A 208 -23.73 15.17 -12.19
N SER A 209 -22.94 16.12 -12.71
CA SER A 209 -23.46 17.21 -13.55
C SER A 209 -24.13 16.66 -14.81
N ILE A 210 -23.50 15.69 -15.49
CA ILE A 210 -24.07 15.07 -16.69
C ILE A 210 -25.41 14.40 -16.38
N ILE A 211 -25.50 13.65 -15.27
CA ILE A 211 -26.74 13.00 -14.86
C ILE A 211 -27.82 14.07 -14.56
N ARG A 212 -27.49 15.06 -13.73
CA ARG A 212 -28.42 16.12 -13.34
C ARG A 212 -28.91 16.94 -14.53
N ASP A 213 -28.01 17.30 -15.45
CA ASP A 213 -28.35 18.12 -16.61
C ASP A 213 -29.14 17.31 -17.64
N SER A 214 -28.88 16.00 -17.79
CA SER A 214 -29.69 15.09 -18.60
C SER A 214 -31.11 14.94 -18.04
N ASP A 215 -31.24 14.74 -16.73
CA ASP A 215 -32.53 14.63 -16.05
C ASP A 215 -33.32 15.95 -16.15
N MET A 216 -32.64 17.10 -15.98
CA MET A 216 -33.23 18.42 -16.17
C MET A 216 -33.69 18.64 -17.62
N ALA A 217 -32.91 18.22 -18.61
CA ALA A 217 -33.28 18.36 -20.03
C ALA A 217 -34.51 17.52 -20.39
N ALA A 218 -34.63 16.32 -19.83
CA ALA A 218 -35.82 15.48 -19.98
C ALA A 218 -37.05 16.17 -19.36
N GLU A 219 -36.94 16.63 -18.11
CA GLU A 219 -38.04 17.31 -17.41
C GLU A 219 -38.45 18.62 -18.10
N MET A 220 -37.48 19.39 -18.61
CA MET A 220 -37.75 20.62 -19.37
C MET A 220 -38.44 20.35 -20.70
N SER A 221 -38.11 19.23 -21.37
CA SER A 221 -38.78 18.80 -22.59
C SER A 221 -40.23 18.42 -22.33
N ASP A 222 -40.49 17.65 -21.27
CA ASP A 222 -41.84 17.27 -20.87
C ASP A 222 -42.65 18.48 -20.37
N PHE A 223 -42.04 19.38 -19.60
CA PHE A 223 -42.65 20.65 -19.19
C PHE A 223 -43.05 21.49 -20.42
N THR A 224 -42.14 21.65 -21.39
CA THR A 224 -42.40 22.42 -22.61
C THR A 224 -43.50 21.76 -23.45
N LYS A 225 -43.47 20.44 -23.61
CA LYS A 225 -44.52 19.66 -24.28
C LYS A 225 -45.88 19.86 -23.61
N ASN A 226 -45.95 19.80 -22.28
CA ASN A 226 -47.17 20.04 -21.52
C ASN A 226 -47.67 21.48 -21.69
N GLN A 227 -46.77 22.46 -21.70
CA GLN A 227 -47.14 23.86 -21.95
C GLN A 227 -47.70 24.06 -23.37
N ILE A 228 -47.09 23.43 -24.38
CA ILE A 228 -47.59 23.44 -25.77
C ILE A 228 -48.95 22.74 -25.84
N LEU A 229 -49.16 21.62 -25.14
CA LEU A 229 -50.44 20.92 -25.10
C LEU A 229 -51.54 21.77 -24.45
N ILE A 230 -51.24 22.49 -23.37
CA ILE A 230 -52.19 23.41 -22.71
C ILE A 230 -52.54 24.58 -23.65
N ALA A 231 -51.54 25.22 -24.27
CA ALA A 231 -51.76 26.29 -25.24
C ALA A 231 -52.54 25.81 -26.48
N SER A 232 -52.24 24.61 -26.98
CA SER A 232 -52.95 24.01 -28.12
C SER A 232 -54.38 23.63 -27.73
N GLY A 233 -54.58 23.04 -26.55
CA GLY A 233 -55.91 22.66 -26.05
C GLY A 233 -56.81 23.87 -25.85
N THR A 234 -56.29 24.98 -25.32
CA THR A 234 -57.05 26.24 -25.21
C THR A 234 -57.38 26.85 -26.57
N ALA A 235 -56.44 26.88 -27.52
CA ALA A 235 -56.69 27.34 -28.88
C ALA A 235 -57.70 26.44 -29.63
N MET A 236 -57.59 25.12 -29.51
CA MET A 236 -58.54 24.17 -30.09
C MET A 236 -59.93 24.28 -29.45
N ALA A 237 -60.02 24.49 -28.13
CA ALA A 237 -61.28 24.75 -27.45
C ALA A 237 -61.91 26.08 -27.93
N ALA A 238 -61.11 27.13 -28.13
CA ALA A 238 -61.58 28.39 -28.69
C ALA A 238 -62.11 28.22 -30.12
N GLN A 239 -61.39 27.49 -30.98
CA GLN A 239 -61.82 27.17 -32.34
C GLN A 239 -63.08 26.30 -32.36
N ALA A 240 -63.14 25.25 -31.53
CA ALA A 240 -64.30 24.37 -31.40
C ALA A 240 -65.54 25.12 -30.90
N ASN A 241 -65.39 26.17 -30.09
CA ASN A 241 -66.50 27.03 -29.68
C ASN A 241 -66.98 27.99 -30.79
N GLN A 242 -66.13 28.30 -31.78
CA GLN A 242 -66.51 29.16 -32.92
C GLN A 242 -67.27 28.38 -34.00
N ILE A 243 -66.92 27.13 -34.26
CA ILE A 243 -67.55 26.29 -35.30
C ILE A 243 -69.08 26.21 -35.15
N PRO A 244 -69.66 25.88 -33.98
CA PRO A 244 -71.11 25.84 -33.78
C PRO A 244 -71.78 27.21 -34.04
N LYS A 245 -71.11 28.31 -33.69
CA LYS A 245 -71.63 29.66 -33.92
C LYS A 245 -71.69 30.00 -35.42
N SER A 246 -70.68 29.59 -36.18
CA SER A 246 -70.67 29.72 -37.64
C SER A 246 -71.76 28.86 -38.30
N VAL A 247 -72.00 27.65 -37.80
CA VAL A 247 -73.10 26.78 -38.28
C VAL A 247 -74.47 27.37 -37.94
N LEU A 248 -74.65 27.92 -36.73
CA LEU A 248 -75.87 28.63 -36.33
C LEU A 248 -76.14 29.86 -37.22
N GLN A 249 -75.10 30.60 -37.61
CA GLN A 249 -75.25 31.70 -38.58
C GLN A 249 -75.75 31.19 -39.94
N LEU A 250 -75.24 30.07 -40.43
CA LEU A 250 -75.66 29.47 -41.71
C LEU A 250 -77.09 28.92 -41.68
N ILE A 251 -77.51 28.29 -40.58
CA ILE A 251 -78.87 27.76 -40.43
C ILE A 251 -79.88 28.90 -40.18
N GLY A 252 -79.49 29.94 -39.44
CA GLY A 252 -80.32 31.13 -39.20
C GLY A 252 -80.47 32.03 -40.42
N SER A 253 -79.48 32.08 -41.32
CA SER A 253 -79.56 32.86 -42.57
C SER A 253 -80.39 32.20 -43.68
N VAL A 254 -80.70 30.90 -43.56
CA VAL A 254 -81.52 30.14 -44.54
C VAL A 254 -83.03 30.20 -44.22
N THR A 255 -83.42 30.83 -43.10
CA THR A 255 -84.83 30.93 -42.65
C THR A 255 -85.44 32.34 -42.74
N GLN A 256 -84.86 33.25 -43.53
CA GLN A 256 -85.53 34.46 -44.04
C GLN A 256 -85.63 34.38 -45.56
#